data_AF-A0AAN8WHU2-F1
#
_entry.id   AF-A0AAN8WHU2-F1
#
_cell.length_a   1.000
_cell.length_b   1.000
_cell.length_c   1.000
_cell.angle_alpha   90.00
_cell.angle_beta   90.00
_cell.angle_gamma   90.00
#
_symmetry.space_group_name_H-M   'P 1'
#
loop_
_entity.id
_entity.type
_entity.pdbx_description
1 polymer ?
#
loop_
_entity_poly.entity_id
_entity_poly.type
_entity_poly.pdbx_seq_one_letter_code
_entity_poly.pdbx_strand_id
1 'polypeptide(L)'
;MAPPHHFDWDINDNNIPKVSEFDVFSDWADGHCRFVYPAELEEAKRHSSGWAMRNTNNHNVSILKKSCLGVVVCSARCTLDGGQKVHLRPAICDKARKKQQGKPCPNKACAGKLEVLPCRGHCGYPVTHFWRHTDQAIFFQAKGVHDHPRPEAKSTAEARRSLTGRGLSLPHHPHHNRRPPPRIPDTKRNLFLGHKLSSENTQCPKLSHV
;
A
#
# COMPACT_ATOMS: atom_id res chain seq x y z
N MET A 1 21.63 -22.77 -19.94
CA MET A 1 21.14 -23.44 -18.72
C MET A 1 19.78 -22.85 -18.39
N ALA A 2 18.71 -23.65 -18.45
CA ALA A 2 17.40 -23.22 -17.99
C ALA A 2 17.42 -23.11 -16.45
N PRO A 3 16.72 -22.15 -15.82
CA PRO A 3 16.64 -22.10 -14.37
C PRO A 3 15.99 -23.39 -13.84
N PRO A 4 16.37 -23.86 -12.64
CA PRO A 4 15.74 -25.04 -12.02
C PRO A 4 14.24 -24.78 -11.88
N HIS A 5 13.45 -25.86 -12.06
CA HIS A 5 11.99 -25.84 -12.02
C HIS A 5 11.46 -25.02 -10.84
N HIS A 6 11.06 -23.78 -11.13
CA HIS A 6 10.25 -23.01 -10.19
C HIS A 6 8.96 -23.80 -10.04
N PHE A 7 8.69 -24.31 -8.84
CA PHE A 7 7.40 -24.92 -8.50
C PHE A 7 6.29 -24.03 -9.07
N ASP A 8 5.47 -24.56 -9.99
CA ASP A 8 4.40 -23.79 -10.62
C ASP A 8 3.23 -23.71 -9.64
N TRP A 9 3.31 -22.73 -8.73
CA TRP A 9 2.27 -22.40 -7.78
C TRP A 9 1.71 -21.01 -8.09
N ASP A 10 0.41 -20.85 -7.89
CA ASP A 10 -0.24 -19.55 -7.82
C ASP A 10 -0.71 -19.26 -6.40
N ILE A 11 -0.63 -18.00 -6.00
CA ILE A 11 -0.99 -17.61 -4.62
C ILE A 11 -2.46 -17.93 -4.27
N ASN A 12 -3.31 -18.06 -5.30
CA ASN A 12 -4.72 -18.37 -5.18
C ASN A 12 -5.02 -19.88 -5.15
N ASP A 13 -4.02 -20.75 -5.33
CA ASP A 13 -4.24 -22.19 -5.29
C ASP A 13 -4.78 -22.64 -3.93
N ASN A 14 -5.76 -23.54 -3.92
CA ASN A 14 -6.34 -24.02 -2.67
C ASN A 14 -5.27 -24.66 -1.77
N ASN A 15 -4.34 -25.40 -2.38
CA ASN A 15 -3.21 -26.02 -1.71
C ASN A 15 -1.90 -25.42 -2.22
N ILE A 16 -1.16 -24.78 -1.32
CA ILE A 16 0.16 -24.21 -1.62
C ILE A 16 1.22 -25.27 -1.28
N PRO A 17 2.24 -25.50 -2.13
CA PRO A 17 3.25 -26.53 -1.88
C PRO A 17 4.05 -26.26 -0.61
N LYS A 18 4.52 -27.34 0.03
CA LYS A 18 5.58 -27.26 1.03
C LYS A 18 6.91 -27.00 0.32
N VAL A 19 7.69 -26.09 0.87
CA VAL A 19 8.92 -25.55 0.27
C VAL A 19 10.04 -25.61 1.31
N SER A 20 11.25 -25.93 0.85
CA SER A 20 12.47 -25.98 1.67
C SER A 20 13.52 -24.96 1.21
N GLU A 21 13.26 -24.28 0.10
CA GLU A 21 14.12 -23.25 -0.46
C GLU A 21 13.42 -21.89 -0.34
N PHE A 22 14.20 -20.86 -0.05
CA PHE A 22 13.71 -19.53 0.24
C PHE A 22 14.48 -18.47 -0.55
N ASP A 23 13.75 -17.47 -1.01
CA ASP A 23 14.29 -16.31 -1.68
C ASP A 23 14.89 -15.30 -0.71
N VAL A 24 15.88 -14.53 -1.18
CA VAL A 24 16.36 -13.34 -0.49
C VAL A 24 15.29 -12.25 -0.58
N PHE A 25 15.06 -11.54 0.53
CA PHE A 25 14.05 -10.49 0.57
C PHE A 25 14.28 -9.43 -0.50
N SER A 26 13.20 -9.08 -1.22
CA SER A 26 13.23 -8.03 -2.25
C SER A 26 12.34 -6.86 -1.87
N ASP A 27 12.94 -5.74 -1.47
CA ASP A 27 12.22 -4.48 -1.22
C ASP A 27 11.50 -3.95 -2.47
N TRP A 28 12.15 -4.14 -3.62
CA TRP A 28 11.78 -3.55 -4.90
C TRP A 28 11.32 -4.61 -5.90
N ALA A 29 10.49 -5.55 -5.42
CA ALA A 29 9.81 -6.51 -6.28
C ALA A 29 9.13 -5.79 -7.45
N ASP A 30 9.40 -6.26 -8.66
CA ASP A 30 8.91 -5.66 -9.90
C ASP A 30 8.69 -6.75 -10.94
N GLY A 31 7.80 -6.48 -11.88
CA GLY A 31 7.31 -7.47 -12.84
C GLY A 31 6.46 -8.58 -12.23
N HIS A 32 6.11 -9.55 -13.08
CA HIS A 32 5.36 -10.73 -12.70
C HIS A 32 6.26 -11.74 -11.98
N CYS A 33 6.63 -11.43 -10.74
CA CYS A 33 7.50 -12.25 -9.91
C CYS A 33 6.73 -12.98 -8.80
N ARG A 34 7.34 -14.09 -8.34
CA ARG A 34 6.91 -14.89 -7.21
C ARG A 34 8.12 -15.12 -6.33
N PHE A 35 7.92 -15.03 -5.02
CA PHE A 35 8.95 -15.30 -4.02
C PHE A 35 8.36 -16.12 -2.87
N VAL A 36 9.20 -16.89 -2.22
CA VAL A 36 8.93 -17.68 -1.03
C VAL A 36 9.90 -17.25 0.05
N TYR A 37 9.37 -16.74 1.17
CA TYR A 37 10.19 -16.30 2.29
C TYR A 37 10.02 -17.21 3.51
N PRO A 38 11.04 -17.32 4.39
CA PRO A 38 10.91 -18.03 5.65
C PRO A 38 9.76 -17.44 6.48
N ALA A 39 9.05 -18.28 7.23
CA ALA A 39 7.95 -17.83 8.08
C ALA A 39 8.41 -16.81 9.13
N GLU A 40 9.65 -16.89 9.58
CA GLU A 40 10.23 -16.07 10.64
C GLU A 40 10.75 -14.71 10.14
N LEU A 41 10.89 -14.52 8.83
CA LEU A 41 11.50 -13.32 8.25
C LEU A 41 10.63 -12.09 8.51
N GLU A 42 11.15 -11.14 9.29
CA GLU A 42 10.39 -9.99 9.80
C GLU A 42 9.87 -9.06 8.69
N GLU A 43 10.65 -8.85 7.63
CA GLU A 43 10.28 -8.03 6.49
C GLU A 43 9.09 -8.63 5.74
N ALA A 44 9.08 -9.95 5.55
CA ALA A 44 7.99 -10.68 4.92
C ALA A 44 6.75 -10.74 5.82
N LYS A 45 6.92 -10.95 7.13
CA LYS A 45 5.83 -10.92 8.13
C LYS A 45 5.10 -9.58 8.14
N ARG A 46 5.83 -8.48 7.98
CA ARG A 46 5.29 -7.11 7.93
C ARG A 46 4.82 -6.71 6.52
N HIS A 47 4.97 -7.62 5.54
CA HIS A 47 4.63 -7.38 4.12
C HIS A 47 5.30 -6.12 3.58
N SER A 48 6.57 -5.93 3.97
CA SER A 48 7.37 -4.76 3.66
C SER A 48 7.55 -4.59 2.16
N SER A 49 7.68 -3.34 1.71
CA SER A 49 7.99 -3.01 0.33
C SER A 49 8.55 -1.60 0.23
N GLY A 50 9.60 -1.45 -0.57
CA GLY A 50 10.12 -0.17 -1.04
C GLY A 50 9.08 0.62 -1.83
N TRP A 51 8.14 -0.04 -2.51
CA TRP A 51 7.01 0.61 -3.16
C TRP A 51 5.96 1.11 -2.17
N ALA A 52 5.25 2.17 -2.54
CA ALA A 52 4.18 2.74 -1.72
C ALA A 52 2.87 1.94 -1.91
N MET A 53 2.77 0.83 -1.21
CA MET A 53 1.65 -0.11 -1.35
C MET A 53 0.54 0.16 -0.32
N ARG A 54 -0.71 0.23 -0.76
CA ARG A 54 -1.91 0.30 0.12
C ARG A 54 -2.64 -1.03 0.16
N ASN A 55 -3.27 -1.37 1.28
CA ASN A 55 -4.16 -2.52 1.36
C ASN A 55 -5.38 -2.33 0.46
N THR A 56 -5.81 -3.41 -0.19
CA THR A 56 -7.02 -3.45 -1.00
C THR A 56 -7.80 -4.70 -0.66
N ASN A 57 -9.12 -4.59 -0.51
CA ASN A 57 -9.95 -5.74 -0.23
C ASN A 57 -10.01 -6.67 -1.46
N ASN A 58 -9.80 -7.96 -1.24
CA ASN A 58 -9.92 -9.04 -2.23
C ASN A 58 -10.96 -10.09 -1.83
N HIS A 59 -11.68 -9.90 -0.72
CA HIS A 59 -12.64 -10.84 -0.14
C HIS A 59 -12.07 -12.22 0.20
N ASN A 60 -10.75 -12.34 0.34
CA ASN A 60 -10.08 -13.57 0.78
C ASN A 60 -9.13 -13.25 1.95
N VAL A 61 -9.54 -13.62 3.16
CA VAL A 61 -8.78 -13.32 4.39
C VAL A 61 -7.42 -14.03 4.47
N SER A 62 -7.23 -15.12 3.72
CA SER A 62 -5.95 -15.85 3.68
C SER A 62 -4.89 -15.16 2.82
N ILE A 63 -5.30 -14.22 1.96
CA ILE A 63 -4.42 -13.52 1.04
C ILE A 63 -4.52 -12.03 1.29
N LEU A 64 -3.44 -11.40 1.76
CA LEU A 64 -3.36 -9.96 1.83
C LEU A 64 -3.04 -9.39 0.44
N LYS A 65 -3.96 -8.62 -0.13
CA LYS A 65 -3.76 -7.89 -1.38
C LYS A 65 -3.37 -6.43 -1.11
N LYS A 66 -2.30 -5.96 -1.75
CA LYS A 66 -1.84 -4.56 -1.68
C LYS A 66 -1.62 -4.02 -3.08
N SER A 67 -2.07 -2.79 -3.35
CA SER A 67 -1.90 -2.13 -4.65
C SER A 67 -0.97 -0.93 -4.55
N CYS A 68 -0.15 -0.69 -5.56
CA CYS A 68 0.76 0.46 -5.61
C CYS A 68 -0.04 1.77 -5.69
N LEU A 69 0.45 2.80 -5.00
CA LEU A 69 -0.08 4.17 -5.08
C LEU A 69 0.61 5.01 -6.16
N GLY A 70 1.78 4.59 -6.63
CA GLY A 70 2.67 5.41 -7.46
C GLY A 70 3.70 6.16 -6.63
N VAL A 71 4.01 7.38 -7.06
CA VAL A 71 5.04 8.24 -6.47
C VAL A 71 4.60 9.70 -6.47
N VAL A 72 4.98 10.47 -5.45
CA VAL A 72 4.71 11.91 -5.42
C VAL A 72 5.87 12.65 -6.09
N VAL A 73 5.53 13.50 -7.05
CA VAL A 73 6.46 14.21 -7.94
C VAL A 73 6.19 15.71 -7.91
N CYS A 74 7.17 16.49 -8.36
CA CYS A 74 6.95 17.91 -8.66
C CYS A 74 6.23 18.06 -10.00
N SER A 75 5.17 18.88 -10.05
CA SER A 75 4.43 19.20 -11.28
C SER A 75 5.31 19.84 -12.36
N ALA A 76 6.33 20.62 -11.95
CA ALA A 76 7.32 21.21 -12.85
C ALA A 76 8.48 20.25 -13.18
N ARG A 77 8.45 19.01 -12.69
CA ARG A 77 9.49 17.97 -12.90
C ARG A 77 10.91 18.46 -12.64
N CYS A 78 11.06 19.36 -11.67
CA CYS A 78 12.33 20.01 -11.37
C CYS A 78 13.42 19.01 -10.95
N THR A 79 14.65 19.45 -11.13
CA THR A 79 15.85 18.76 -10.65
C THR A 79 16.38 19.54 -9.45
N LEU A 80 16.79 18.82 -8.41
CA LEU A 80 17.49 19.38 -7.25
C LEU A 80 18.94 19.69 -7.62
N ASP A 81 19.62 20.52 -6.83
CA ASP A 81 21.01 20.94 -7.10
C ASP A 81 21.98 19.75 -7.22
N GLY A 82 21.70 18.63 -6.54
CA GLY A 82 22.44 17.38 -6.65
C GLY A 82 22.06 16.48 -7.85
N GLY A 83 21.34 17.01 -8.85
CA GLY A 83 20.92 16.25 -10.04
C GLY A 83 19.72 15.29 -9.82
N GLN A 84 19.26 15.14 -8.58
CA GLN A 84 18.17 14.23 -8.22
C GLN A 84 16.79 14.84 -8.54
N LYS A 85 15.81 13.99 -8.84
CA LYS A 85 14.40 14.40 -8.99
C LYS A 85 13.64 14.29 -7.67
N VAL A 86 12.56 15.06 -7.55
CA VAL A 86 11.64 14.99 -6.39
C VAL A 86 10.76 13.74 -6.53
N HIS A 87 11.09 12.65 -5.83
CA HIS A 87 10.34 11.40 -5.79
C HIS A 87 9.96 11.01 -4.35
N LEU A 88 8.92 11.65 -3.81
CA LEU A 88 8.51 11.43 -2.42
C LEU A 88 7.58 10.22 -2.30
N ARG A 89 7.60 9.57 -1.13
CA ARG A 89 6.69 8.47 -0.84
C ARG A 89 5.26 9.02 -0.65
N PRO A 90 4.27 8.54 -1.41
CA PRO A 90 2.87 8.85 -1.15
C PRO A 90 2.45 8.44 0.25
N ALA A 91 1.65 9.27 0.92
CA ALA A 91 1.01 8.87 2.15
C ALA A 91 -0.01 7.74 1.88
N ILE A 92 0.03 6.70 2.72
CA ILE A 92 -0.87 5.54 2.56
C ILE A 92 -2.32 5.92 2.84
N CYS A 93 -2.56 6.73 3.88
CA CYS A 93 -3.90 7.24 4.19
C CYS A 93 -4.38 8.24 3.13
N ASP A 94 -5.58 8.05 2.62
CA ASP A 94 -6.19 8.89 1.60
C ASP A 94 -6.31 10.36 2.03
N LYS A 95 -6.76 10.61 3.28
CA LYS A 95 -6.86 11.98 3.82
C LYS A 95 -5.49 12.66 3.89
N ALA A 96 -4.46 11.94 4.31
CA ALA A 96 -3.10 12.47 4.37
C ALA A 96 -2.52 12.69 2.96
N ARG A 97 -2.80 11.80 2.01
CA ARG A 97 -2.35 11.92 0.62
C ARG A 97 -3.01 13.10 -0.10
N LYS A 98 -4.30 13.35 0.14
CA LYS A 98 -4.98 14.56 -0.32
C LYS A 98 -4.30 15.83 0.23
N LYS A 99 -3.92 15.84 1.51
CA LYS A 99 -3.16 16.94 2.12
C LYS A 99 -1.72 17.06 1.61
N GLN A 100 -1.11 15.96 1.16
CA GLN A 100 0.26 15.96 0.62
C GLN A 100 0.31 16.59 -0.77
N GLN A 101 -0.73 16.36 -1.58
CA GLN A 101 -0.88 16.96 -2.90
C GLN A 101 -1.16 18.47 -2.81
N GLY A 102 -0.73 19.22 -3.82
CA GLY A 102 -0.88 20.67 -3.90
C GLY A 102 0.08 21.46 -3.01
N LYS A 103 0.82 20.81 -2.09
CA LYS A 103 1.88 21.46 -1.32
C LYS A 103 2.98 22.00 -2.23
N PRO A 104 3.66 23.11 -1.85
CA PRO A 104 4.81 23.60 -2.60
C PRO A 104 5.90 22.53 -2.75
N CYS A 105 6.62 22.60 -3.86
CA CYS A 105 7.81 21.78 -4.09
C CYS A 105 8.82 21.96 -2.93
N PRO A 106 9.47 20.89 -2.45
CA PRO A 106 10.56 21.04 -1.46
C PRO A 106 11.80 21.73 -2.04
N ASN A 107 11.94 21.80 -3.37
CA ASN A 107 12.96 22.63 -4.00
C ASN A 107 12.53 24.11 -3.90
N LYS A 108 13.22 24.90 -3.07
CA LYS A 108 12.89 26.30 -2.81
C LYS A 108 13.00 27.20 -4.05
N ALA A 109 13.83 26.84 -5.02
CA ALA A 109 13.95 27.56 -6.28
C ALA A 109 12.83 27.20 -7.28
N CYS A 110 11.97 26.23 -6.95
CA CYS A 110 10.91 25.75 -7.83
C CYS A 110 9.54 26.25 -7.37
N ALA A 111 8.80 26.88 -8.29
CA ALA A 111 7.41 27.29 -8.07
C ALA A 111 6.38 26.14 -8.24
N GLY A 112 6.86 24.92 -8.51
CA GLY A 112 6.00 23.75 -8.73
C GLY A 112 5.27 23.29 -7.47
N LYS A 113 4.30 22.40 -7.66
CA LYS A 113 3.52 21.79 -6.57
C LYS A 113 3.68 20.28 -6.58
N LEU A 114 3.40 19.64 -5.45
CA LEU A 114 3.41 18.19 -5.33
C LEU A 114 2.15 17.58 -5.93
N GLU A 115 2.32 16.58 -6.79
CA GLU A 115 1.24 15.79 -7.38
C GLU A 115 1.55 14.29 -7.30
N VAL A 116 0.53 13.44 -7.37
CA VAL A 116 0.73 11.99 -7.43
C VAL A 116 0.82 11.57 -8.90
N LEU A 117 1.93 10.93 -9.27
CA LEU A 117 2.03 10.13 -10.48
C LEU A 117 1.55 8.70 -10.12
N PRO A 118 0.34 8.29 -10.54
CA PRO A 118 -0.21 6.99 -10.15
C PRO A 118 0.49 5.85 -10.88
N CYS A 119 0.55 4.68 -10.25
CA CYS A 119 0.99 3.46 -10.90
C CYS A 119 -0.12 2.89 -11.79
N ARG A 120 0.21 2.57 -13.04
CA ARG A 120 -0.68 1.92 -14.03
C ARG A 120 -0.02 0.72 -14.73
N GLY A 121 1.05 0.23 -14.12
CA GLY A 121 1.91 -0.86 -14.59
C GLY A 121 1.30 -2.24 -14.81
N HIS A 122 0.00 -2.41 -14.60
CA HIS A 122 -0.70 -3.69 -14.82
C HIS A 122 -1.94 -3.46 -15.70
N CYS A 123 -1.77 -3.47 -17.02
CA CYS A 123 -2.85 -3.25 -17.98
C CYS A 123 -3.67 -1.98 -17.70
N GLY A 124 -3.00 -0.89 -17.32
CA GLY A 124 -3.64 0.39 -16.96
C GLY A 124 -4.07 0.51 -15.49
N TYR A 125 -4.01 -0.59 -14.72
CA TYR A 125 -4.27 -0.65 -13.29
C TYR A 125 -2.97 -0.65 -12.48
N PRO A 126 -3.02 -0.33 -11.17
CA PRO A 126 -1.83 -0.38 -10.33
C PRO A 126 -1.25 -1.78 -10.19
N VAL A 127 0.08 -1.87 -10.14
CA VAL A 127 0.80 -3.08 -9.75
C VAL A 127 0.30 -3.57 -8.39
N THR A 128 0.11 -4.88 -8.27
CA THR A 128 -0.47 -5.49 -7.08
C THR A 128 0.45 -6.54 -6.49
N HIS A 129 0.63 -6.50 -5.17
CA HIS A 129 1.29 -7.54 -4.38
C HIS A 129 0.26 -8.37 -3.62
N PHE A 130 0.53 -9.66 -3.53
CA PHE A 130 -0.25 -10.63 -2.79
C PHE A 130 0.68 -11.32 -1.80
N TRP A 131 0.21 -11.47 -0.57
CA TRP A 131 0.95 -12.15 0.49
C TRP A 131 0.05 -13.22 1.10
N ARG A 132 0.59 -14.42 1.30
CA ARG A 132 -0.11 -15.52 1.94
C ARG A 132 0.80 -16.17 2.97
N HIS A 133 0.30 -16.28 4.19
CA HIS A 133 1.02 -16.92 5.29
C HIS A 133 0.62 -18.40 5.33
N THR A 134 1.60 -19.25 5.60
CA THR A 134 1.44 -20.67 5.92
C THR A 134 2.27 -20.97 7.17
N ASP A 135 2.13 -22.18 7.73
CA ASP A 135 2.89 -22.57 8.91
C ASP A 135 4.42 -22.62 8.66
N GLN A 136 4.85 -22.79 7.41
CA GLN A 136 6.26 -23.03 7.05
C GLN A 136 6.91 -21.87 6.28
N ALA A 137 6.12 -21.05 5.60
CA ALA A 137 6.63 -20.02 4.71
C ALA A 137 5.62 -18.88 4.49
N ILE A 138 6.13 -17.76 3.98
CA ILE A 138 5.34 -16.63 3.50
C ILE A 138 5.50 -16.53 1.98
N PHE A 139 4.40 -16.71 1.26
CA PHE A 139 4.36 -16.66 -0.19
C PHE A 139 4.03 -15.24 -0.64
N PHE A 140 4.76 -14.79 -1.66
CA PHE A 140 4.61 -13.48 -2.28
C PHE A 140 4.40 -13.62 -3.78
N GLN A 141 3.44 -12.88 -4.33
CA GLN A 141 3.30 -12.73 -5.78
C GLN A 141 3.06 -11.27 -6.14
N ALA A 142 3.76 -10.76 -7.15
CA ALA A 142 3.50 -9.47 -7.77
C ALA A 142 2.86 -9.65 -9.15
N LYS A 143 1.97 -8.72 -9.52
CA LYS A 143 1.35 -8.64 -10.86
C LYS A 143 1.52 -7.24 -11.43
N GLY A 144 2.19 -7.16 -12.58
CA GLY A 144 2.50 -5.93 -13.32
C GLY A 144 3.93 -5.43 -13.12
N VAL A 145 4.32 -4.43 -13.92
CA VAL A 145 5.64 -3.78 -13.91
C VAL A 145 5.47 -2.31 -13.55
N HIS A 146 6.16 -1.81 -12.54
CA HIS A 146 6.02 -0.43 -12.09
C HIS A 146 6.43 0.57 -13.19
N ASP A 147 5.50 1.43 -13.58
CA ASP A 147 5.61 2.42 -14.66
C ASP A 147 5.95 3.83 -14.15
N HIS A 148 6.57 3.89 -12.98
CA HIS A 148 6.93 5.14 -12.32
C HIS A 148 8.24 4.98 -11.56
N PRO A 149 8.99 6.07 -11.29
CA PRO A 149 10.23 5.97 -10.54
C PRO A 149 9.96 5.51 -9.11
N ARG A 150 10.99 4.89 -8.51
CA ARG A 150 10.98 4.45 -7.11
C ARG A 150 10.74 5.66 -6.20
N PRO A 151 9.74 5.63 -5.31
CA PRO A 151 9.65 6.61 -4.23
C PRO A 151 10.84 6.45 -3.30
N GLU A 152 11.09 7.47 -2.46
CA GLU A 152 12.01 7.29 -1.33
C GLU A 152 11.59 6.12 -0.41
N ALA A 153 12.57 5.60 0.32
CA ALA A 153 12.36 4.57 1.33
C ALA A 153 11.41 5.04 2.44
N LYS A 154 10.69 4.09 3.03
CA LYS A 154 9.74 4.35 4.12
C LYS A 154 10.39 5.08 5.30
N SER A 155 11.58 4.66 5.72
CA SER A 155 12.35 5.25 6.82
C SER A 155 12.71 6.72 6.54
N THR A 156 13.15 7.04 5.32
CA THR A 156 13.43 8.42 4.89
C THR A 156 12.17 9.28 4.94
N ALA A 157 11.03 8.76 4.48
CA ALA A 157 9.75 9.46 4.53
C ALA A 157 9.31 9.74 5.98
N GLU A 158 9.55 8.81 6.90
CA GLU A 158 9.26 8.96 8.33
C GLU A 158 10.14 10.03 8.98
N ALA A 159 11.45 10.00 8.74
CA ALA A 159 12.38 11.00 9.23
C ALA A 159 11.97 12.41 8.78
N ARG A 160 11.60 12.59 7.51
CA ARG A 160 11.16 13.90 6.99
C ARG A 160 9.89 14.40 7.67
N ARG A 161 8.92 13.52 7.94
CA ARG A 161 7.69 13.87 8.67
C ARG A 161 8.02 14.37 10.07
N SER A 162 8.91 13.69 10.79
CA SER A 162 9.34 14.07 12.14
C SER A 162 10.01 15.45 12.19
N LEU A 163 10.76 15.82 11.16
CA LEU A 163 11.37 17.16 11.05
C LEU A 163 10.35 18.25 10.73
N THR A 164 9.41 17.99 9.82
CA THR A 164 8.34 18.94 9.48
C THR A 164 7.25 19.08 10.54
N GLY A 165 7.17 18.13 11.47
CA GLY A 165 6.25 18.14 12.62
C GLY A 165 6.74 18.94 13.83
N ARG A 166 7.98 19.44 13.81
CA ARG A 166 8.56 20.30 14.88
C ARG A 166 8.41 21.81 14.62
N GLY A 167 7.45 22.20 13.76
CA GLY A 167 7.09 23.61 13.56
C GLY A 167 5.76 23.92 14.23
N LEU A 168 5.80 24.82 15.23
CA LEU A 168 4.69 25.34 16.06
C LEU A 168 4.27 24.48 17.27
N SER A 169 5.14 24.39 18.27
CA SER A 169 4.68 24.27 19.66
C SER A 169 4.03 25.59 20.07
N LEU A 170 2.70 25.71 19.96
CA LEU A 170 1.95 26.67 20.76
C LEU A 170 2.09 26.28 22.24
N PRO A 171 2.09 27.23 23.20
CA PRO A 171 2.12 26.91 24.61
C PRO A 171 0.92 26.04 24.98
N HIS A 172 1.18 24.90 25.62
CA HIS A 172 0.15 24.09 26.27
C HIS A 172 -0.62 24.97 27.26
N HIS A 173 -1.85 25.33 26.93
CA HIS A 173 -2.81 25.80 27.93
C HIS A 173 -3.24 24.59 28.78
N PRO A 174 -3.13 24.66 30.12
CA PRO A 174 -3.58 23.57 30.98
C PRO A 174 -5.10 23.39 30.85
N HIS A 175 -5.52 22.17 30.54
CA HIS A 175 -6.93 21.79 30.47
C HIS A 175 -7.57 21.88 31.86
N HIS A 176 -8.47 22.84 32.05
CA HIS A 176 -9.44 22.85 33.14
C HIS A 176 -10.39 21.63 33.03
N ASN A 177 -10.59 20.98 34.17
CA ASN A 177 -11.52 19.89 34.46
C ASN A 177 -12.81 19.92 33.63
N ARG A 178 -13.00 18.92 32.76
CA ARG A 178 -14.34 18.55 32.25
C ARG A 178 -14.79 17.27 32.94
N ARG A 179 -15.92 17.37 33.65
CA ARG A 179 -16.61 16.25 34.30
C ARG A 179 -16.95 15.15 33.28
N PRO A 180 -16.88 13.86 33.67
CA PRO A 180 -17.32 12.77 32.80
C PRO A 180 -18.84 12.80 32.62
N PRO A 181 -19.35 12.39 31.44
CA PRO A 181 -20.79 12.24 31.22
C PRO A 181 -21.34 11.06 32.03
N PRO A 182 -22.60 11.13 32.51
CA PRO A 182 -23.22 10.05 33.27
C PRO A 182 -23.52 8.83 32.37
N ARG A 183 -23.34 7.63 32.94
CA ARG A 183 -23.64 6.34 32.31
C ARG A 183 -25.15 6.10 32.30
N ILE A 184 -25.71 5.74 31.14
CA ILE A 184 -27.10 5.30 31.01
C ILE A 184 -27.13 3.76 30.97
N PRO A 185 -27.97 3.09 31.78
CA PRO A 185 -28.05 1.62 31.81
C PRO A 185 -28.80 1.02 30.62
N ASP A 186 -28.38 -0.19 30.24
CA ASP A 186 -28.97 -1.05 29.21
C ASP A 186 -30.43 -1.43 29.49
N THR A 187 -31.34 -1.09 28.58
CA THR A 187 -32.60 -1.83 28.38
C THR A 187 -33.27 -1.40 27.07
N LYS A 188 -33.18 -2.25 26.05
CA LYS A 188 -34.30 -2.78 25.24
C LYS A 188 -33.79 -3.31 23.91
N ARG A 189 -33.59 -4.62 23.94
CA ARG A 189 -33.48 -5.54 22.81
C ARG A 189 -34.87 -5.68 22.15
N ASN A 190 -34.88 -5.83 20.83
CA ASN A 190 -35.99 -6.20 19.94
C ASN A 190 -37.02 -5.13 19.59
N LEU A 191 -36.92 -4.65 18.36
CA LEU A 191 -38.00 -4.64 17.35
C LEU A 191 -37.43 -3.99 16.09
N PHE A 192 -37.20 -4.77 15.04
CA PHE A 192 -37.58 -4.45 13.66
C PHE A 192 -37.21 -5.64 12.77
N LEU A 193 -38.24 -6.42 12.48
CA LEU A 193 -38.27 -7.53 11.56
C LEU A 193 -38.40 -6.97 10.13
N GLY A 194 -37.63 -7.55 9.20
CA GLY A 194 -38.01 -7.67 7.79
C GLY A 194 -37.83 -6.43 6.90
N HIS A 195 -36.93 -6.54 5.93
CA HIS A 195 -37.34 -6.70 4.52
C HIS A 195 -36.10 -7.02 3.67
N LYS A 196 -36.12 -8.20 3.04
CA LYS A 196 -35.20 -8.59 1.98
C LYS A 196 -35.45 -7.67 0.79
N LEU A 197 -34.41 -7.02 0.28
CA LEU A 197 -34.38 -6.45 -1.06
C LEU A 197 -33.30 -7.17 -1.84
N SER A 198 -33.75 -7.91 -2.84
CA SER A 198 -32.97 -8.46 -3.95
C SER A 198 -32.25 -7.33 -4.69
N SER A 199 -30.92 -7.42 -4.81
CA SER A 199 -30.16 -6.56 -5.72
C SER A 199 -29.73 -7.37 -6.94
N GLU A 200 -30.16 -6.89 -8.10
CA GLU A 200 -29.90 -7.42 -9.42
C GLU A 200 -28.40 -7.45 -9.76
N ASN A 201 -28.09 -8.46 -10.55
CA ASN A 201 -26.77 -8.88 -10.98
C ASN A 201 -26.29 -7.98 -12.12
N THR A 202 -25.30 -7.12 -11.90
CA THR A 202 -24.65 -6.38 -13.01
C THR A 202 -23.30 -7.01 -13.34
N GLN A 203 -23.36 -7.98 -14.25
CA GLN A 203 -22.21 -8.62 -14.88
C GLN A 203 -21.61 -7.67 -15.94
N CYS A 204 -20.34 -7.30 -15.81
CA CYS A 204 -19.60 -6.69 -16.93
C CYS A 204 -19.26 -7.78 -17.98
N PRO A 205 -19.43 -7.52 -19.29
CA PRO A 205 -19.23 -8.52 -20.33
C PRO A 205 -17.73 -8.83 -20.53
N LYS A 206 -17.44 -10.12 -20.74
CA LYS A 206 -16.15 -10.63 -21.18
C LYS A 206 -15.91 -10.19 -22.63
N LEU A 207 -14.78 -9.54 -22.92
CA LEU A 207 -14.31 -9.39 -24.30
C LEU A 207 -13.89 -10.76 -24.83
N SER A 208 -14.60 -11.25 -25.84
CA SER A 208 -14.16 -12.33 -26.72
C SER A 208 -13.01 -11.83 -27.60
N HIS A 209 -11.94 -12.61 -27.66
CA HIS A 209 -10.87 -12.43 -28.64
C HIS A 209 -11.43 -12.75 -30.04
N VAL A 210 -11.04 -11.92 -31.01
CA VAL A 210 -11.08 -12.22 -32.44
C VAL A 210 -9.84 -13.03 -32.79
#